data_AF-A0A5B1BMP2-F1
#
_entry.id   AF-A0A5B1BMP2-F1
#
_cell.length_a   1.000
_cell.length_b   1.000
_cell.length_c   1.000
_cell.angle_alpha   90.00
_cell.angle_beta   90.00
_cell.angle_gamma   90.00
#
_symmetry.space_group_name_H-M   'P 1'
#
loop_
_entity.id
_entity.type
_entity.pdbx_description
1 polymer ?
#
loop_
_entity_poly.entity_id
_entity_poly.type
_entity_poly.pdbx_seq_one_letter_code
_entity_poly.pdbx_strand_id
1 'polypeptide(L)'
;MSQLSFFAADSVPPAVEDLSGVLAASGQIVMVNSGARLSVVVSELWRAAALAEMMHEAGLIPEIARTEEDTPLVRTGVDPRLRRIAAEWTRGAVKMVPSRWLPGPRELRAWTLAAGSPETDRYLLGLDPHAPDTHSPLASALMRVGIAPTLIGTRGARPALRISGRRRLSRLVENVGEPPDDPEAVAQWPRV
;
A
#
# COMPACT_ATOMS: atom_id res chain seq x y z
N MET A 1 -3.50 -19.32 -32.94
CA MET A 1 -3.40 -19.94 -31.59
C MET A 1 -2.41 -19.13 -30.80
N SER A 2 -2.90 -18.22 -29.96
CA SER A 2 -2.07 -17.45 -29.03
C SER A 2 -2.09 -18.21 -27.72
N GLN A 3 -0.95 -18.79 -27.34
CA GLN A 3 -0.79 -19.50 -26.08
C GLN A 3 -0.85 -18.46 -24.96
N LEU A 4 -1.98 -18.42 -24.24
CA LEU A 4 -2.13 -17.67 -23.00
C LEU A 4 -1.11 -18.21 -22.00
N SER A 5 -0.04 -17.44 -21.81
CA SER A 5 0.94 -17.71 -20.77
C SER A 5 0.30 -17.36 -19.42
N PHE A 6 -0.37 -18.33 -18.81
CA PHE A 6 -0.69 -18.33 -17.38
C PHE A 6 0.62 -18.48 -16.60
N PHE A 7 1.40 -17.40 -16.49
CA PHE A 7 2.48 -17.33 -15.50
C PHE A 7 1.83 -17.19 -14.13
N ALA A 8 1.61 -18.31 -13.44
CA ALA A 8 1.87 -18.56 -12.02
C ALA A 8 1.70 -17.41 -10.99
N ALA A 9 0.82 -16.43 -11.19
CA ALA A 9 0.60 -15.35 -10.22
C ALA A 9 -0.10 -15.86 -8.95
N ASP A 10 -0.80 -16.99 -9.04
CA ASP A 10 -1.42 -17.69 -7.90
C ASP A 10 -0.48 -18.65 -7.15
N SER A 11 0.82 -18.74 -7.51
CA SER A 11 1.70 -19.74 -6.91
C SER A 11 2.45 -19.27 -5.65
N VAL A 12 2.43 -17.97 -5.34
CA VAL A 12 3.12 -17.43 -4.16
C VAL A 12 2.08 -17.16 -3.07
N PRO A 13 2.16 -17.84 -1.91
CA PRO A 13 1.24 -17.59 -0.82
C PRO A 13 1.42 -16.16 -0.27
N PRO A 14 0.35 -15.52 0.22
CA PRO A 14 0.44 -14.23 0.89
C PRO A 14 1.48 -14.27 2.03
N ALA A 15 2.26 -13.20 2.15
CA ALA A 15 3.35 -13.07 3.09
C ALA A 15 3.26 -11.75 3.87
N VAL A 16 3.93 -11.67 5.02
CA VAL A 16 3.91 -10.44 5.84
C VAL A 16 4.56 -9.26 5.12
N GLU A 17 5.53 -9.52 4.23
CA GLU A 17 6.22 -8.54 3.41
C GLU A 17 5.29 -7.79 2.46
N ASP A 18 4.21 -8.43 2.00
CA ASP A 18 3.20 -7.84 1.11
C ASP A 18 2.55 -6.58 1.73
N LEU A 19 2.47 -6.56 3.07
CA LEU A 19 1.88 -5.45 3.82
C LEU A 19 2.80 -4.23 3.87
N SER A 20 4.05 -4.32 3.40
CA SER A 20 4.96 -3.18 3.33
C SER A 20 4.44 -2.06 2.42
N GLY A 21 3.54 -2.37 1.48
CA GLY A 21 2.82 -1.37 0.69
C GLY A 21 2.03 -0.35 1.53
N VAL A 22 1.55 -0.75 2.71
CA VAL A 22 0.89 0.16 3.66
C VAL A 22 1.85 1.27 4.14
N LEU A 23 3.14 0.98 4.25
CA LEU A 23 4.17 1.90 4.71
C LEU A 23 4.61 2.91 3.64
N ALA A 24 4.27 2.66 2.37
CA ALA A 24 4.42 3.64 1.29
C ALA A 24 3.42 4.81 1.41
N ALA A 25 2.34 4.62 2.17
CA ALA A 25 1.37 5.63 2.56
C ALA A 25 1.59 6.06 4.03
N SER A 26 0.53 6.55 4.68
CA SER A 26 0.52 7.00 6.08
C SER A 26 0.69 5.87 7.11
N GLY A 27 0.74 4.60 6.69
CA GLY A 27 0.88 3.46 7.58
C GLY A 27 2.14 3.51 8.44
N GLN A 28 2.05 3.01 9.66
CA GLN A 28 3.12 3.03 10.65
C GLN A 28 3.44 1.60 11.09
N ILE A 29 4.71 1.35 11.39
CA ILE A 29 5.15 0.12 12.01
C ILE A 29 5.97 0.45 13.27
N VAL A 30 5.58 -0.14 14.39
CA VAL A 30 6.20 0.12 15.70
C VAL A 30 6.68 -1.19 16.32
N MET A 31 7.89 -1.17 16.87
CA MET A 31 8.42 -2.26 17.69
C MET A 31 7.67 -2.30 19.03
N VAL A 32 7.17 -3.47 19.42
CA VAL A 32 6.46 -3.68 20.69
C VAL A 32 7.00 -4.96 21.33
N ASN A 33 7.69 -4.84 22.46
CA ASN A 33 8.35 -5.96 23.14
C ASN A 33 9.23 -6.79 22.16
N SER A 34 8.90 -8.07 21.99
CA SER A 34 9.59 -9.03 21.12
C SER A 34 9.01 -9.12 19.69
N GLY A 35 8.11 -8.22 19.30
CA GLY A 35 7.50 -8.18 17.97
C GLY A 35 7.36 -6.76 17.43
N ALA A 36 6.57 -6.62 16.36
CA ALA A 36 6.16 -5.32 15.84
C ALA A 36 4.67 -5.33 15.50
N ARG A 37 4.10 -4.13 15.35
CA ARG A 37 2.71 -3.91 14.94
C ARG A 37 2.69 -2.96 13.76
N LEU A 38 1.97 -3.35 12.71
CA LEU A 38 1.65 -2.49 11.57
C LEU A 38 0.25 -1.89 11.78
N SER A 39 0.07 -0.62 11.42
CA SER A 39 -1.22 0.06 11.52
C SER A 39 -1.38 1.16 10.47
N VAL A 40 -2.59 1.42 10.00
CA VAL A 40 -2.88 2.54 9.10
C VAL A 40 -4.28 3.08 9.31
N VAL A 41 -4.38 4.41 9.36
CA VAL A 41 -5.66 5.14 9.35
C VAL A 41 -6.05 5.37 7.90
N VAL A 42 -7.29 5.03 7.55
CA VAL A 42 -7.82 5.08 6.18
C VAL A 42 -9.14 5.85 6.15
N SER A 43 -9.49 6.41 5.00
CA SER A 43 -10.65 7.29 4.85
C SER A 43 -11.99 6.56 4.95
N GLU A 44 -12.06 5.29 4.55
CA GLU A 44 -13.31 4.51 4.50
C GLU A 44 -13.15 3.14 5.16
N LEU A 45 -14.23 2.63 5.75
CA LEU A 45 -14.24 1.35 6.45
C LEU A 45 -13.93 0.17 5.53
N TRP A 46 -14.38 0.20 4.27
CA TRP A 46 -14.11 -0.87 3.29
C TRP A 46 -12.60 -1.05 3.03
N ARG A 47 -11.81 0.04 3.12
CA ARG A 47 -10.34 -0.03 3.02
C ARG A 47 -9.75 -0.76 4.21
N ALA A 48 -10.25 -0.46 5.41
CA ALA A 48 -9.81 -1.13 6.64
C ALA A 48 -10.17 -2.62 6.60
N ALA A 49 -11.36 -2.97 6.11
CA ALA A 49 -11.80 -4.35 5.93
C ALA A 49 -10.92 -5.09 4.91
N ALA A 50 -10.70 -4.53 3.72
CA ALA A 50 -9.87 -5.16 2.70
C ALA A 50 -8.40 -5.32 3.13
N LEU A 51 -7.84 -4.36 3.88
CA LEU A 51 -6.51 -4.50 4.48
C LEU A 51 -6.48 -5.54 5.60
N ALA A 52 -7.56 -5.67 6.39
CA ALA A 52 -7.69 -6.71 7.40
C ALA A 52 -7.69 -8.11 6.77
N GLU A 53 -8.37 -8.29 5.63
CA GLU A 53 -8.30 -9.54 4.85
C GLU A 53 -6.88 -9.83 4.39
N MET A 54 -6.16 -8.85 3.84
CA MET A 54 -4.74 -9.04 3.47
C MET A 54 -3.85 -9.42 4.68
N MET A 55 -4.10 -8.83 5.84
CA MET A 55 -3.40 -9.21 7.09
C MET A 55 -3.72 -10.65 7.50
N HIS A 56 -5.00 -11.04 7.42
CA HIS A 56 -5.45 -12.40 7.73
C HIS A 56 -4.86 -13.43 6.77
N GLU A 57 -4.85 -13.15 5.46
CA GLU A 57 -4.23 -13.97 4.42
C GLU A 57 -2.73 -14.18 4.65
N ALA A 58 -2.01 -13.16 5.14
CA ALA A 58 -0.61 -13.26 5.55
C ALA A 58 -0.40 -14.01 6.89
N GLY A 59 -1.48 -14.51 7.49
CA GLY A 59 -1.49 -15.24 8.76
C GLY A 59 -1.29 -14.35 9.99
N LEU A 60 -1.61 -13.05 9.89
CA LEU A 60 -1.62 -12.13 11.03
C LEU A 60 -3.04 -11.99 11.59
N ILE A 61 -3.15 -11.48 12.81
CA ILE A 61 -4.44 -11.18 13.45
C ILE A 61 -4.75 -9.70 13.21
N PRO A 62 -5.73 -9.34 12.35
CA PRO A 62 -6.13 -7.96 12.19
C PRO A 62 -7.07 -7.49 13.31
N GLU A 63 -7.08 -6.18 13.54
CA GLU A 63 -8.04 -5.47 14.37
C GLU A 63 -8.45 -4.20 13.63
N ILE A 64 -9.75 -4.05 13.40
CA ILE A 64 -10.34 -2.81 12.88
C ILE A 64 -10.86 -2.02 14.08
N ALA A 65 -10.48 -0.76 14.15
CA ALA A 65 -10.86 0.19 15.18
C ALA A 65 -11.16 1.56 14.56
N ARG A 66 -11.37 2.57 15.40
CA ARG A 66 -11.52 3.96 15.00
C ARG A 66 -10.57 4.83 15.83
N THR A 67 -10.08 5.92 15.25
CA THR A 67 -9.32 6.95 15.99
C THR A 67 -10.25 7.73 16.92
N GLU A 68 -9.69 8.62 17.75
CA GLU A 68 -10.49 9.52 18.59
C GLU A 68 -11.38 10.46 17.74
N GLU A 69 -10.92 10.82 16.54
CA GLU A 69 -11.67 11.59 15.53
C GLU A 69 -12.61 10.74 14.66
N ASP A 70 -12.98 9.54 15.13
CA ASP A 70 -13.92 8.63 14.46
C ASP A 70 -13.48 8.20 13.05
N THR A 71 -12.17 8.18 12.76
CA THR A 71 -11.64 7.76 11.46
C THR A 71 -11.28 6.26 11.47
N PRO A 72 -11.62 5.46 10.45
CA PRO A 72 -11.28 4.04 10.40
C PRO A 72 -9.76 3.77 10.52
N LEU A 73 -9.40 2.79 11.35
CA LEU A 73 -8.03 2.33 11.58
C LEU A 73 -8.01 0.81 11.45
N VAL A 74 -7.01 0.26 10.77
CA VAL A 74 -6.71 -1.18 10.81
C VAL A 74 -5.29 -1.39 11.32
N ARG A 75 -5.11 -2.40 12.17
CA ARG A 75 -3.80 -2.76 12.73
C ARG A 75 -3.66 -4.26 12.90
N THR A 76 -2.42 -4.72 12.95
CA THR A 76 -2.12 -6.11 13.30
C THR A 76 -2.06 -6.27 14.84
N GLY A 77 -2.19 -7.50 15.30
CA GLY A 77 -1.58 -7.94 16.55
C GLY A 77 -0.06 -7.69 16.55
N VAL A 78 0.56 -7.77 17.72
CA VAL A 78 2.03 -7.74 17.80
C VAL A 78 2.55 -9.10 17.32
N ASP A 79 3.37 -9.10 16.26
CA ASP A 79 3.90 -10.33 15.66
C ASP A 79 5.43 -10.24 15.46
N PRO A 80 6.21 -11.28 15.84
CA PRO A 80 7.65 -11.32 15.60
C PRO A 80 8.07 -11.25 14.12
N ARG A 81 7.24 -11.74 13.19
CA ARG A 81 7.53 -11.75 11.75
C ARG A 81 7.58 -10.32 11.17
N LEU A 82 6.88 -9.37 11.78
CA LEU A 82 6.89 -7.96 11.36
C LEU A 82 8.19 -7.22 11.75
N ARG A 83 9.05 -7.81 12.59
CA ARG A 83 10.27 -7.14 13.06
C ARG A 83 11.24 -6.78 11.94
N ARG A 84 11.35 -7.64 10.93
CA ARG A 84 12.24 -7.38 9.79
C ARG A 84 11.77 -6.16 9.02
N ILE A 85 10.47 -6.09 8.75
CA ILE A 85 9.85 -4.93 8.09
C ILE A 85 10.08 -3.68 8.95
N ALA A 86 9.86 -3.75 10.26
CA ALA A 86 10.08 -2.62 11.16
C ALA A 86 11.52 -2.11 11.10
N ALA A 87 12.51 -3.02 11.16
CA ALA A 87 13.92 -2.66 11.10
C ALA A 87 14.35 -2.08 9.74
N GLU A 88 13.73 -2.52 8.64
CA GLU A 88 14.04 -2.02 7.29
C GLU A 88 13.39 -0.67 7.00
N TRP A 89 12.19 -0.43 7.54
CA TRP A 89 11.38 0.76 7.28
C TRP A 89 11.52 1.86 8.32
N THR A 90 12.28 1.64 9.40
CA THR A 90 12.48 2.66 10.44
C THR A 90 13.96 2.87 10.76
N ARG A 91 14.32 4.13 11.00
CA ARG A 91 15.61 4.51 11.59
C ARG A 91 15.32 5.33 12.84
N GLY A 92 15.35 4.66 14.00
CA GLY A 92 14.80 5.25 15.22
C GLY A 92 13.29 5.45 15.06
N ALA A 93 12.81 6.68 15.25
CA ALA A 93 11.40 7.03 15.06
C ALA A 93 11.04 7.48 13.63
N VAL A 94 12.01 7.54 12.72
CA VAL A 94 11.82 8.08 11.37
C VAL A 94 11.49 6.96 10.38
N LYS A 95 10.41 7.13 9.62
CA LYS A 95 10.06 6.25 8.49
C LYS A 95 11.05 6.42 7.34
N MET A 96 11.53 5.31 6.81
CA MET A 96 12.48 5.22 5.71
C MET A 96 11.99 4.20 4.68
N VAL A 97 12.40 4.37 3.43
CA VAL A 97 12.17 3.37 2.36
C VAL A 97 13.42 2.51 2.22
N PRO A 98 13.32 1.17 2.30
CA PRO A 98 14.48 0.31 2.10
C PRO A 98 15.04 0.49 0.67
N SER A 99 16.36 0.60 0.53
CA SER A 99 17.01 0.96 -0.76
C SER A 99 16.72 -0.01 -1.91
N ARG A 100 16.42 -1.26 -1.59
CA ARG A 100 16.10 -2.32 -2.56
C ARG A 100 14.61 -2.63 -2.66
N TRP A 101 13.75 -1.93 -1.91
CA TRP A 101 12.32 -2.18 -1.95
C TRP A 101 11.75 -1.82 -3.32
N LEU A 102 11.00 -2.76 -3.89
CA LEU A 102 10.24 -2.63 -5.12
C LEU A 102 8.87 -3.23 -4.83
N PRO A 103 7.77 -2.50 -5.05
CA PRO A 103 6.45 -3.04 -4.75
C PRO A 103 6.06 -4.09 -5.79
N GLY A 104 5.73 -5.30 -5.32
CA GLY A 104 5.06 -6.31 -6.13
C GLY A 104 3.55 -6.08 -6.21
N PRO A 105 2.80 -7.03 -6.80
CA PRO A 105 1.34 -6.95 -6.93
C PRO A 105 0.64 -6.69 -5.58
N ARG A 106 0.98 -7.44 -4.53
CA ARG A 106 0.32 -7.33 -3.23
C ARG A 106 0.76 -6.06 -2.48
N GLU A 107 2.01 -5.62 -2.56
CA GLU A 107 2.40 -4.31 -2.02
C GLU A 107 1.71 -3.15 -2.74
N LEU A 108 1.56 -3.21 -4.07
CA LEU A 108 0.79 -2.21 -4.80
C LEU A 108 -0.68 -2.21 -4.37
N ARG A 109 -1.29 -3.39 -4.21
CA ARG A 109 -2.65 -3.51 -3.69
C ARG A 109 -2.79 -2.90 -2.30
N ALA A 110 -1.88 -3.21 -1.38
CA ALA A 110 -1.87 -2.65 -0.03
C ALA A 110 -1.72 -1.12 -0.03
N TRP A 111 -0.89 -0.56 -0.91
CA TRP A 111 -0.73 0.89 -1.07
C TRP A 111 -2.00 1.54 -1.65
N THR A 112 -2.60 0.94 -2.67
CA THR A 112 -3.87 1.39 -3.26
C THR A 112 -5.01 1.37 -2.25
N LEU A 113 -5.09 0.34 -1.41
CA LEU A 113 -6.06 0.27 -0.32
C LEU A 113 -5.80 1.33 0.75
N ALA A 114 -4.54 1.58 1.10
CA ALA A 114 -4.19 2.56 2.13
C ALA A 114 -4.45 4.00 1.69
N ALA A 115 -4.18 4.36 0.42
CA ALA A 115 -4.20 5.76 -0.01
C ALA A 115 -4.43 5.98 -1.52
N GLY A 116 -5.00 5.01 -2.24
CA GLY A 116 -5.30 5.15 -3.67
C GLY A 116 -6.57 5.95 -3.93
N SER A 117 -6.58 6.84 -4.92
CA SER A 117 -7.79 7.55 -5.34
C SER A 117 -7.80 7.90 -6.83
N PRO A 118 -8.97 7.87 -7.50
CA PRO A 118 -9.08 8.29 -8.89
C PRO A 118 -8.94 9.81 -9.04
N GLU A 119 -8.32 10.27 -10.13
CA GLU A 119 -8.28 11.68 -10.56
C GLU A 119 -8.62 11.74 -12.06
N THR A 120 -9.90 11.90 -12.42
CA THR A 120 -10.38 11.94 -13.82
C THR A 120 -9.85 10.77 -14.67
N ASP A 121 -8.81 11.00 -15.48
CA ASP A 121 -8.13 10.06 -16.38
C ASP A 121 -6.81 9.49 -15.80
N ARG A 122 -6.64 9.61 -14.48
CA ARG A 122 -5.41 9.36 -13.73
C ARG A 122 -5.73 8.66 -12.43
N TYR A 123 -4.68 8.15 -11.81
CA TYR A 123 -4.76 7.55 -10.49
C TYR A 123 -3.71 8.15 -9.57
N LEU A 124 -4.08 8.39 -8.32
CA LEU A 124 -3.19 8.88 -7.29
C LEU A 124 -2.88 7.75 -6.32
N LEU A 125 -1.60 7.58 -5.98
CA LEU A 125 -1.16 6.84 -4.80
C LEU A 125 -0.69 7.86 -3.77
N GLY A 126 -1.45 8.04 -2.70
CA GLY A 126 -1.12 8.97 -1.61
C GLY A 126 0.16 8.56 -0.88
N LEU A 127 0.92 9.56 -0.44
CA LEU A 127 2.16 9.43 0.31
C LEU A 127 1.97 9.97 1.73
N ASP A 128 2.89 9.62 2.62
CA ASP A 128 2.88 10.14 4.00
C ASP A 128 3.31 11.62 4.04
N PRO A 129 2.43 12.57 4.45
CA PRO A 129 2.81 13.97 4.63
C PRO A 129 3.84 14.18 5.75
N HIS A 130 3.95 13.25 6.70
CA HIS A 130 4.87 13.33 7.83
C HIS A 130 6.23 12.66 7.57
N ALA A 131 6.42 12.04 6.40
CA ALA A 131 7.69 11.43 6.00
C ALA A 131 8.14 11.87 4.58
N PRO A 132 8.40 13.17 4.35
CA PRO A 132 8.74 13.71 3.02
C PRO A 132 9.97 13.06 2.38
N ASP A 133 10.92 12.59 3.19
CA ASP A 133 12.14 11.91 2.71
C ASP A 133 11.85 10.57 2.02
N THR A 134 10.64 10.01 2.21
CA THR A 134 10.20 8.76 1.54
C THR A 134 9.69 9.00 0.12
N HIS A 135 9.29 10.22 -0.25
CA HIS A 135 8.53 10.49 -1.47
C HIS A 135 9.33 10.17 -2.74
N SER A 136 10.57 10.65 -2.83
CA SER A 136 11.45 10.42 -3.99
C SER A 136 11.89 8.95 -4.12
N PRO A 137 12.30 8.26 -3.03
CA PRO A 137 12.53 6.82 -3.06
C PRO A 137 11.32 5.99 -3.52
N LEU A 138 10.11 6.30 -3.05
CA LEU A 138 8.88 5.60 -3.47
C LEU A 138 8.56 5.85 -4.95
N ALA A 139 8.72 7.08 -5.44
CA ALA A 139 8.58 7.38 -6.87
C ALA A 139 9.58 6.56 -7.72
N SER A 140 10.83 6.47 -7.26
CA SER A 140 11.89 5.72 -7.94
C SER A 140 11.61 4.20 -7.93
N ALA A 141 11.08 3.65 -6.83
CA ALA A 141 10.65 2.26 -6.77
C ALA A 141 9.54 1.96 -7.78
N LEU A 142 8.55 2.84 -7.88
CA LEU A 142 7.43 2.70 -8.82
C LEU A 142 7.90 2.77 -10.29
N MET A 143 8.85 3.66 -10.60
CA MET A 143 9.49 3.73 -11.92
C MET A 143 10.20 2.41 -12.29
N ARG A 144 10.88 1.78 -11.32
CA ARG A 144 11.63 0.53 -11.53
C ARG A 144 10.73 -0.68 -11.81
N VAL A 145 9.48 -0.67 -11.33
CA VAL A 145 8.45 -1.68 -11.70
C VAL A 145 7.66 -1.29 -12.95
N GLY A 146 8.07 -0.22 -13.64
CA GLY A 146 7.52 0.18 -14.94
C GLY A 146 6.27 1.06 -14.87
N ILE A 147 5.94 1.62 -13.71
CA ILE A 147 4.85 2.58 -13.50
C ILE A 147 5.49 3.92 -13.15
N ALA A 148 5.89 4.70 -14.14
CA ALA A 148 6.52 5.99 -13.85
C ALA A 148 5.47 7.03 -13.40
N PRO A 149 5.56 7.58 -12.17
CA PRO A 149 4.60 8.56 -11.69
C PRO A 149 5.10 10.00 -11.89
N THR A 150 4.22 10.97 -11.63
CA THR A 150 4.59 12.36 -11.33
C THR A 150 4.34 12.62 -9.85
N LEU A 151 5.38 13.01 -9.11
CA LEU A 151 5.24 13.42 -7.71
C LEU A 151 4.55 14.78 -7.64
N ILE A 152 3.44 14.86 -6.90
CA ILE A 152 2.62 16.07 -6.72
C ILE A 152 2.36 16.35 -5.23
N GLY A 153 1.92 17.56 -4.91
CA GLY A 153 1.43 17.88 -3.56
C GLY A 153 2.50 17.92 -2.46
N THR A 154 3.80 17.89 -2.81
CA THR A 154 4.93 17.81 -1.85
C THR A 154 5.05 19.00 -0.90
N ARG A 155 4.38 20.12 -1.21
CA ARG A 155 4.32 21.31 -0.35
C ARG A 155 3.01 21.44 0.43
N GLY A 156 2.09 20.49 0.29
CA GLY A 156 0.76 20.52 0.91
C GLY A 156 0.49 19.27 1.74
N ALA A 157 -0.72 19.19 2.30
CA ALA A 157 -1.11 18.10 3.21
C ALA A 157 -1.39 16.75 2.51
N ARG A 158 -1.37 16.71 1.17
CA ARG A 158 -1.74 15.53 0.37
C ARG A 158 -0.68 15.24 -0.72
N PRO A 159 0.57 14.90 -0.34
CA PRO A 159 1.54 14.45 -1.31
C PRO A 159 1.07 13.13 -1.96
N ALA A 160 1.30 12.98 -3.26
CA ALA A 160 0.89 11.79 -3.99
C ALA A 160 1.77 11.53 -5.21
N LEU A 161 1.78 10.27 -5.65
CA LEU A 161 2.28 9.85 -6.95
C LEU A 161 1.13 9.76 -7.93
N ARG A 162 1.13 10.66 -8.91
CA ARG A 162 0.13 10.67 -9.97
C ARG A 162 0.56 9.80 -11.14
N ILE A 163 -0.27 8.84 -11.47
CA ILE A 163 -0.08 7.90 -12.57
C ILE A 163 -1.00 8.32 -13.70
N SER A 164 -0.42 8.58 -14.87
CA SER A 164 -1.14 9.05 -16.05
C SER A 164 -0.74 8.26 -17.28
N GLY A 165 -1.67 8.18 -18.24
CA GLY A 165 -1.47 7.50 -19.51
C GLY A 165 -1.81 6.01 -19.44
N ARG A 166 -2.51 5.56 -20.49
CA ARG A 166 -3.10 4.23 -20.61
C ARG A 166 -2.15 3.09 -20.22
N ARG A 167 -0.93 3.06 -20.76
CA ARG A 167 0.07 2.00 -20.47
C ARG A 167 0.42 1.88 -18.99
N ARG A 168 0.52 3.00 -18.26
CA ARG A 168 0.92 3.01 -16.84
C ARG A 168 -0.25 2.62 -15.96
N LEU A 169 -1.45 3.07 -16.31
CA LEU A 169 -2.69 2.67 -15.64
C LEU A 169 -3.00 1.18 -15.86
N SER A 170 -2.85 0.65 -17.08
CA SER A 170 -3.00 -0.79 -17.35
C SER A 170 -2.06 -1.61 -16.47
N ARG A 171 -0.78 -1.22 -16.36
CA ARG A 171 0.17 -1.91 -15.47
C ARG A 171 -0.23 -1.84 -14.01
N LEU A 172 -0.75 -0.69 -13.54
CA LEU A 172 -1.24 -0.58 -12.17
C LEU A 172 -2.40 -1.55 -11.95
N VAL A 173 -3.42 -1.52 -12.82
CA VAL A 173 -4.61 -2.40 -12.75
C VAL A 173 -4.21 -3.87 -12.77
N GLU A 174 -3.32 -4.27 -13.68
CA GLU A 174 -2.77 -5.62 -13.77
C GLU A 174 -2.09 -6.07 -12.47
N ASN A 175 -1.41 -5.17 -11.75
CA ASN A 175 -0.73 -5.50 -10.49
C ASN A 175 -1.67 -5.47 -9.29
N VAL A 176 -2.59 -4.50 -9.20
CA VAL A 176 -3.45 -4.38 -8.01
C VAL A 176 -4.59 -5.41 -8.00
N GLY A 177 -4.98 -5.92 -9.18
CA GLY A 177 -6.07 -6.89 -9.33
C GLY A 177 -7.46 -6.24 -9.24
N GLU A 178 -8.48 -7.07 -9.07
CA GLU A 178 -9.88 -6.65 -8.97
C GLU A 178 -10.17 -5.86 -7.68
N PRO A 179 -11.12 -4.92 -7.69
CA PRO A 179 -11.53 -4.21 -6.49
C PRO A 179 -12.04 -5.18 -5.40
N PRO A 180 -11.94 -4.81 -4.11
CA PRO A 180 -12.74 -5.43 -3.06
C PRO A 180 -14.24 -5.47 -3.42
N ASP A 181 -14.97 -6.44 -2.87
CA ASP A 181 -16.42 -6.60 -3.06
C ASP A 181 -17.22 -5.55 -2.26
N ASP A 182 -17.06 -4.29 -2.64
CA ASP A 182 -17.74 -3.12 -2.09
C ASP A 182 -18.02 -2.10 -3.21
N PRO A 183 -19.24 -1.56 -3.34
CA PRO A 183 -19.57 -0.59 -4.38
C PRO A 183 -18.73 0.69 -4.37
N GLU A 184 -18.35 1.19 -3.19
CA GLU A 184 -17.47 2.35 -3.06
C GLU A 184 -16.05 2.02 -3.48
N ALA A 185 -15.59 0.80 -3.21
CA ALA A 185 -14.29 0.32 -3.68
C ALA A 185 -14.21 0.34 -5.20
N VAL A 186 -15.25 -0.14 -5.91
CA VAL A 186 -15.32 -0.10 -7.39
C VAL A 186 -15.17 1.33 -7.93
N ALA A 187 -15.81 2.31 -7.28
CA ALA A 187 -15.73 3.71 -7.70
C ALA A 187 -14.34 4.33 -7.48
N GLN A 188 -13.59 3.83 -6.49
CA GLN A 188 -12.27 4.37 -6.11
C GLN A 188 -11.08 3.54 -6.64
N TRP A 189 -11.32 2.38 -7.25
CA TRP A 189 -10.29 1.49 -7.78
C TRP A 189 -9.64 2.05 -9.05
N PRO A 190 -8.35 1.76 -9.32
CA PRO A 190 -7.76 2.16 -10.59
C PRO A 190 -8.46 1.48 -11.77
N ARG A 191 -8.62 2.23 -12.86
CA ARG A 191 -9.21 1.81 -14.13
C ARG A 191 -8.48 2.46 -15.30
N VAL A 192 -8.71 1.95 -16.51
CA VAL A 192 -8.07 2.38 -17.76
C VAL A 192 -9.08 3.00 -18.71
#